data_AF-A0A291JIM4-F1
#
_entry.id   AF-A0A291JIM4-F1
#
_cell.length_a   1.000
_cell.length_b   1.000
_cell.length_c   1.000
_cell.angle_alpha   90.00
_cell.angle_beta   90.00
_cell.angle_gamma   90.00
#
_symmetry.space_group_name_H-M   'P 1'
#
loop_
_entity.id
_entity.type
_entity.pdbx_description
1 polymer ?
#
loop_
_entity_poly.entity_id
_entity_poly.type
_entity_poly.pdbx_seq_one_letter_code
_entity_poly.pdbx_strand_id
1 'polypeptide(L)'
;MSQKMIDDVNIQLYDLIDQTKAELSELNQNKQLVINGPDSQLIQRGLDISYLQGQKQAIDTISSLIEQHPSERDFLEKYTEYAQKTSQAFEKSNLEFKMMSIPTQDFNVFLGQHYRLKGTQTVIASINSTVKKYF
;
A
#
# COMPACT_ATOMS: atom_id res chain seq x y z
N MET A 1 -1.15 29.62 -9.52
CA MET A 1 -2.14 29.11 -8.54
C MET A 1 -1.36 28.27 -7.55
N SER A 2 -1.68 28.36 -6.26
CA SER A 2 -0.93 27.65 -5.22
C SER A 2 -1.31 26.17 -5.27
N GLN A 3 -0.40 25.30 -5.71
CA GLN A 3 -0.61 23.84 -5.79
C GLN A 3 -0.43 23.16 -4.43
N LYS A 4 -0.90 23.81 -3.37
CA LYS A 4 -0.53 23.48 -1.98
C LYS A 4 -0.96 22.07 -1.60
N MET A 5 -2.10 21.60 -2.13
CA MET A 5 -2.56 20.23 -1.90
C MET A 5 -1.60 19.22 -2.53
N ILE A 6 -1.18 19.45 -3.79
CA ILE A 6 -0.24 18.56 -4.48
C ILE A 6 1.14 18.58 -3.77
N ASP A 7 1.60 19.75 -3.32
CA ASP A 7 2.86 19.87 -2.59
C ASP A 7 2.84 19.06 -1.28
N ASP A 8 1.77 19.19 -0.49
CA ASP A 8 1.58 18.42 0.75
C ASP A 8 1.47 16.92 0.49
N VAL A 9 0.81 16.52 -0.60
CA VAL A 9 0.74 15.11 -1.01
C VAL A 9 2.13 14.60 -1.41
N ASN A 10 2.92 15.37 -2.16
CA ASN A 10 4.29 15.00 -2.52
C ASN A 10 5.18 14.81 -1.29
N ILE A 11 5.12 15.74 -0.32
CA ILE A 11 5.83 15.61 0.96
C ILE A 11 5.44 14.30 1.65
N GLN A 12 4.13 14.03 1.74
CA GLN A 12 3.64 12.80 2.36
C GLN A 12 4.12 11.53 1.61
N LEU A 13 4.20 11.57 0.28
CA LEU A 13 4.71 10.45 -0.52
C LEU A 13 6.21 10.22 -0.29
N TYR A 14 7.00 11.30 -0.10
CA TYR A 14 8.42 11.18 0.24
C TYR A 14 8.63 10.54 1.62
N ASP A 15 7.87 10.97 2.62
CA ASP A 15 7.94 10.36 3.96
C ASP A 15 7.56 8.87 3.91
N LEU A 16 6.50 8.53 3.19
CA LEU A 16 6.03 7.15 3.05
C LEU A 16 7.03 6.26 2.31
N ILE A 17 7.69 6.76 1.25
CA ILE A 17 8.67 5.94 0.52
C ILE A 17 9.93 5.71 1.33
N ASP A 18 10.37 6.70 2.11
CA ASP A 18 11.55 6.57 2.97
C ASP A 18 11.28 5.59 4.11
N GLN A 19 10.09 5.64 4.71
CA GLN A 19 9.66 4.61 5.67
C GLN A 19 9.62 3.22 5.03
N THR A 20 8.99 3.08 3.85
CA THR A 20 8.91 1.79 3.14
C THR A 20 10.29 1.22 2.84
N LYS A 21 11.25 2.06 2.43
CA LYS A 21 12.65 1.67 2.20
C LYS A 21 13.35 1.24 3.47
N ALA A 22 13.12 1.94 4.59
CA ALA A 22 13.70 1.59 5.89
C ALA A 22 13.22 0.21 6.35
N GLU A 23 11.91 -0.04 6.29
CA GLU A 23 11.31 -1.34 6.65
C GLU A 23 11.81 -2.48 5.75
N LEU A 24 11.92 -2.25 4.44
CA LEU A 24 12.52 -3.22 3.51
C LEU A 24 14.00 -3.50 3.82
N SER A 25 14.75 -2.47 4.23
CA SER A 25 16.16 -2.62 4.61
C SER A 25 16.30 -3.49 5.85
N GLU A 26 15.48 -3.25 6.89
CA GLU A 26 15.46 -4.04 8.12
C GLU A 26 15.10 -5.51 7.84
N LEU A 27 14.07 -5.74 7.02
CA LEU A 27 13.75 -7.10 6.57
C LEU A 27 14.95 -7.75 5.89
N ASN A 28 15.69 -7.04 5.04
CA ASN A 28 16.85 -7.61 4.36
C ASN A 28 18.03 -7.89 5.30
N GLN A 29 18.26 -7.06 6.32
CA GLN A 29 19.29 -7.29 7.32
C GLN A 29 19.03 -8.56 8.14
N ASN A 30 17.77 -8.82 8.48
CA ASN A 30 17.39 -9.98 9.29
C ASN A 30 17.15 -11.27 8.45
N LYS A 31 17.42 -11.24 7.14
CA LYS A 31 17.10 -12.33 6.21
C LYS A 31 17.68 -13.69 6.61
N GLN A 32 18.98 -13.74 6.95
CA GLN A 32 19.65 -15.02 7.26
C GLN A 32 19.13 -15.66 8.55
N LEU A 33 18.78 -14.84 9.55
CA LEU A 33 18.20 -15.33 10.80
C LEU A 33 16.81 -15.93 10.56
N VAL A 34 15.99 -15.26 9.74
CA VAL A 34 14.63 -15.72 9.43
C VAL A 34 14.62 -16.98 8.57
N ILE A 35 15.53 -17.10 7.59
CA ILE A 35 15.59 -18.29 6.72
C ILE A 35 15.94 -19.56 7.50
N ASN A 36 16.78 -19.42 8.54
CA ASN A 36 17.17 -20.52 9.39
C ASN A 36 16.29 -20.65 10.64
N GLY A 37 15.27 -19.80 10.78
CA GLY A 37 14.34 -19.76 11.89
C GLY A 37 13.11 -20.65 11.69
N PRO A 38 12.15 -20.61 12.62
CA PRO A 38 10.88 -21.33 12.49
C PRO A 38 10.07 -20.89 11.27
N ASP A 39 9.28 -21.81 10.69
CA ASP A 39 8.41 -21.55 9.53
C ASP A 39 7.47 -20.35 9.71
N SER A 40 7.00 -20.10 10.93
CA SER A 40 6.16 -18.94 11.24
C SER A 40 6.86 -17.61 10.94
N GLN A 41 8.18 -17.53 11.09
CA GLN A 41 8.96 -16.33 10.76
C GLN A 41 9.11 -16.16 9.24
N LEU A 42 9.25 -17.27 8.50
CA LEU A 42 9.27 -17.26 7.04
C LEU A 42 7.93 -16.79 6.46
N ILE A 43 6.81 -17.28 7.01
CA ILE A 43 5.47 -16.86 6.62
C ILE A 43 5.29 -15.37 6.91
N GLN A 44 5.58 -14.93 8.14
CA GLN A 44 5.47 -13.52 8.52
C GLN A 44 6.27 -12.62 7.58
N ARG A 45 7.52 -12.99 7.28
CA ARG A 45 8.36 -12.26 6.32
C ARG A 45 7.71 -12.15 4.94
N GLY A 46 7.11 -13.23 4.43
CA GLY A 46 6.43 -13.22 3.13
C GLY A 46 5.24 -12.25 3.10
N LEU A 47 4.48 -12.20 4.21
CA LEU A 47 3.36 -11.27 4.38
C LEU A 47 3.84 -9.81 4.48
N ASP A 48 4.91 -9.56 5.23
CA ASP A 48 5.50 -8.21 5.37
C ASP A 48 6.03 -7.69 4.02
N ILE A 49 6.73 -8.54 3.26
CA ILE A 49 7.19 -8.20 1.90
C ILE A 49 6.00 -7.86 1.01
N SER A 50 4.93 -8.66 1.03
CA SER A 50 3.74 -8.42 0.21
C SER A 50 3.07 -7.09 0.59
N TYR A 51 2.98 -6.78 1.88
CA TYR A 51 2.46 -5.52 2.39
C TYR A 51 3.29 -4.32 1.93
N LEU A 52 4.61 -4.36 2.09
CA LEU A 52 5.53 -3.29 1.68
C LEU A 52 5.53 -3.08 0.15
N GLN A 53 5.41 -4.17 -0.63
CA GLN A 53 5.22 -4.07 -2.07
C GLN A 53 3.91 -3.35 -2.43
N GLY A 54 2.84 -3.62 -1.68
CA GLY A 54 1.56 -2.92 -1.79
C GLY A 54 1.68 -1.42 -1.52
N GLN A 55 2.42 -1.04 -0.47
CA GLN A 55 2.71 0.37 -0.17
C GLN A 55 3.49 1.04 -1.29
N LYS A 56 4.61 0.43 -1.71
CA LYS A 56 5.46 0.94 -2.80
C LYS A 56 4.65 1.16 -4.08
N GLN A 57 3.86 0.17 -4.49
CA GLN A 57 3.04 0.29 -5.70
C GLN A 57 2.05 1.47 -5.60
N ALA A 58 1.44 1.66 -4.44
CA ALA A 58 0.51 2.77 -4.21
C ALA A 58 1.21 4.12 -4.35
N ILE A 59 2.37 4.25 -3.72
CA ILE A 59 3.21 5.46 -3.79
C ILE A 59 3.58 5.75 -5.24
N ASP A 60 4.14 4.77 -5.96
CA ASP A 60 4.54 4.92 -7.36
C ASP A 60 3.36 5.33 -8.25
N THR A 61 2.17 4.74 -8.01
CA THR A 61 0.96 5.05 -8.77
C THR A 61 0.50 6.49 -8.50
N ILE A 62 0.45 6.92 -7.24
CA ILE A 62 0.00 8.26 -6.88
C ILE A 62 0.99 9.32 -7.37
N SER A 63 2.30 9.08 -7.25
CA SER A 63 3.33 9.96 -7.83
C SER A 63 3.13 10.11 -9.34
N SER A 64 2.87 9.01 -10.05
CA SER A 64 2.60 9.06 -11.50
C SER A 64 1.32 9.83 -11.83
N LEU A 65 0.27 9.74 -11.00
CA LEU A 65 -0.95 10.54 -11.17
C LEU A 65 -0.67 12.04 -11.01
N ILE A 66 0.18 12.44 -10.07
CA ILE A 66 0.58 13.85 -9.88
C ILE A 66 1.34 14.35 -11.11
N GLU A 67 2.30 13.56 -11.62
CA GLU A 67 3.09 13.91 -12.81
C GLU A 67 2.21 14.06 -14.07
N GLN A 68 1.21 13.18 -14.24
CA GLN A 68 0.33 13.15 -15.40
C GLN A 68 -0.80 14.20 -15.32
N HIS A 69 -1.18 14.61 -14.11
CA HIS A 69 -2.30 15.50 -13.85
C HIS A 69 -1.87 16.66 -12.93
N PRO A 70 -1.11 17.64 -13.44
CA PRO A 70 -0.54 18.70 -12.61
C PRO A 70 -1.58 19.65 -12.01
N SER A 71 -2.82 19.65 -12.51
CA SER A 71 -3.96 20.40 -11.93
C SER A 71 -4.51 19.67 -10.70
N GLU A 72 -4.70 20.38 -9.57
CA GLU A 72 -5.27 19.79 -8.35
C GLU A 72 -6.61 19.09 -8.59
N ARG A 73 -7.46 19.66 -9.45
CA ARG A 73 -8.75 19.08 -9.79
C ARG A 73 -8.61 17.76 -10.54
N ASP A 74 -7.74 17.74 -11.56
CA ASP A 74 -7.58 16.57 -12.43
C ASP A 74 -6.88 15.43 -11.66
N PHE A 75 -5.88 15.77 -10.84
CA PHE A 75 -5.27 14.84 -9.90
C PHE A 75 -6.32 14.25 -8.96
N LEU A 76 -7.15 15.09 -8.33
CA LEU A 76 -8.13 14.63 -7.34
C LEU A 76 -9.16 13.69 -7.96
N GLU A 77 -9.64 13.98 -9.16
CA GLU A 77 -10.56 13.10 -9.89
C GLU A 77 -9.94 11.70 -10.08
N LYS A 78 -8.72 11.66 -10.65
CA LYS A 78 -8.04 10.40 -10.97
C LYS A 78 -7.57 9.64 -9.74
N TYR A 79 -7.11 10.36 -8.73
CA TYR A 79 -6.77 9.80 -7.42
C TYR A 79 -8.00 9.19 -6.75
N THR A 80 -9.15 9.87 -6.78
CA THR A 80 -10.39 9.36 -6.18
C THR A 80 -10.85 8.07 -6.85
N GLU A 81 -10.81 8.00 -8.19
CA GLU A 81 -11.11 6.77 -8.94
C GLU A 81 -10.19 5.61 -8.51
N TYR A 82 -8.88 5.87 -8.44
CA TYR A 82 -7.88 4.89 -8.00
C TYR A 82 -8.12 4.42 -6.55
N ALA A 83 -8.36 5.36 -5.64
CA ALA A 83 -8.57 5.09 -4.22
C ALA A 83 -9.84 4.26 -3.98
N GLN A 84 -10.94 4.58 -4.69
CA GLN A 84 -12.19 3.85 -4.60
C GLN A 84 -12.05 2.42 -5.13
N LYS A 85 -11.46 2.24 -6.32
CA LYS A 85 -11.25 0.92 -6.93
C LYS A 85 -10.42 0.02 -6.01
N THR A 86 -9.36 0.57 -5.42
CA THR A 86 -8.49 -0.20 -4.54
C THR A 86 -9.15 -0.52 -3.21
N SER A 87 -9.89 0.44 -2.62
CA SER A 87 -10.65 0.20 -1.39
C SER A 87 -11.68 -0.91 -1.59
N GLN A 88 -12.41 -0.91 -2.71
CA GLN A 88 -13.35 -1.98 -3.05
C GLN A 88 -12.67 -3.35 -3.19
N ALA A 89 -11.50 -3.39 -3.85
CA ALA A 89 -10.73 -4.63 -3.98
C ALA A 89 -10.25 -5.16 -2.62
N PHE A 90 -9.78 -4.28 -1.74
CA PHE A 90 -9.39 -4.65 -0.38
C PHE A 90 -10.57 -5.14 0.45
N GLU A 91 -11.71 -4.45 0.43
CA GLU A 91 -12.90 -4.88 1.17
C GLU A 91 -13.40 -6.23 0.70
N LYS A 92 -13.42 -6.49 -0.62
CA LYS A 92 -13.76 -7.81 -1.17
C LYS A 92 -12.81 -8.88 -0.63
N SER A 93 -11.49 -8.65 -0.71
CA SER A 93 -10.49 -9.58 -0.20
C SER A 93 -10.62 -9.81 1.31
N ASN A 94 -10.93 -8.76 2.08
CA ASN A 94 -11.14 -8.84 3.53
C ASN A 94 -12.38 -9.65 3.89
N LEU A 95 -13.48 -9.49 3.15
CA LEU A 95 -14.68 -10.30 3.31
C LEU A 95 -14.42 -11.77 2.97
N GLU A 96 -13.75 -12.04 1.84
CA GLU A 96 -13.35 -13.41 1.45
C GLU A 96 -12.47 -14.06 2.53
N PHE A 97 -11.51 -13.33 3.09
CA PHE A 97 -10.66 -13.83 4.17
C PHE A 97 -11.46 -14.17 5.43
N LYS A 98 -12.37 -13.29 5.85
CA LYS A 98 -13.21 -13.49 7.05
C LYS A 98 -14.19 -14.66 6.92
N MET A 99 -14.68 -14.91 5.71
CA MET A 99 -15.64 -16.00 5.43
C MET A 99 -14.94 -17.33 5.18
N MET A 100 -13.61 -17.36 5.06
CA MET A 100 -12.86 -18.58 4.77
C MET A 100 -12.75 -19.48 5.99
N SER A 101 -13.51 -20.58 5.99
CA SER A 101 -13.47 -21.59 7.05
C SER A 101 -12.37 -22.64 6.86
N ILE A 102 -11.95 -22.86 5.61
CA ILE A 102 -10.89 -23.81 5.23
C ILE A 102 -10.00 -23.13 4.18
N PRO A 103 -8.67 -23.15 4.33
CA PRO A 103 -7.74 -22.65 3.31
C PRO A 103 -7.98 -23.31 1.95
N THR A 104 -8.07 -22.51 0.89
CA THR A 104 -8.12 -23.02 -0.48
C THR A 104 -6.74 -23.54 -0.92
N GLN A 105 -6.66 -24.29 -2.03
CA GLN A 105 -5.37 -24.74 -2.57
C GLN A 105 -4.41 -23.57 -2.87
N ASP A 106 -4.95 -22.42 -3.28
CA ASP A 106 -4.19 -21.20 -3.58
C ASP A 106 -4.11 -20.22 -2.40
N PHE A 107 -4.29 -20.69 -1.16
CA PHE A 107 -4.36 -19.81 0.01
C PHE A 107 -3.12 -18.92 0.18
N ASN A 108 -1.93 -19.42 -0.14
CA ASN A 108 -0.70 -18.63 -0.08
C ASN A 108 -0.69 -17.46 -1.09
N VAL A 109 -1.23 -17.69 -2.29
CA VAL A 109 -1.38 -16.64 -3.32
C VAL A 109 -2.41 -15.62 -2.87
N PHE A 110 -3.54 -16.09 -2.32
CA PHE A 110 -4.56 -15.23 -1.74
C PHE A 110 -3.99 -14.35 -0.63
N LEU A 111 -3.25 -14.91 0.32
CA LEU A 111 -2.65 -14.17 1.44
C LEU A 111 -1.68 -13.09 0.95
N GLY A 112 -0.81 -13.42 -0.01
CA GLY A 112 0.09 -12.44 -0.61
C GLY A 112 -0.67 -11.27 -1.23
N GLN A 113 -1.72 -11.56 -2.02
CA GLN A 113 -2.55 -10.53 -2.61
C GLN A 113 -3.33 -9.71 -1.57
N HIS A 114 -3.86 -10.37 -0.53
CA HIS A 114 -4.57 -9.71 0.57
C HIS A 114 -3.68 -8.70 1.30
N TYR A 115 -2.45 -9.12 1.66
CA TYR A 115 -1.50 -8.24 2.34
C TYR A 115 -0.98 -7.12 1.44
N ARG A 116 -0.81 -7.38 0.14
CA ARG A 116 -0.52 -6.33 -0.84
C ARG A 116 -1.63 -5.28 -0.89
N LEU A 117 -2.89 -5.70 -0.98
CA LEU A 117 -4.04 -4.77 -0.94
C LEU A 117 -4.09 -3.99 0.38
N LYS A 118 -3.80 -4.64 1.52
CA LYS A 118 -3.70 -3.99 2.83
C LYS A 118 -2.63 -2.90 2.86
N GLY A 119 -1.46 -3.16 2.27
CA GLY A 119 -0.39 -2.18 2.13
C GLY A 119 -0.80 -0.98 1.29
N THR A 120 -1.40 -1.24 0.13
CA THR A 120 -1.93 -0.19 -0.75
C THR A 120 -3.00 0.67 -0.05
N GLN A 121 -3.91 0.03 0.69
CA GLN A 121 -4.96 0.74 1.44
C GLN A 121 -4.40 1.64 2.53
N THR A 122 -3.29 1.26 3.16
CA THR A 122 -2.63 2.07 4.19
C THR A 122 -2.10 3.38 3.61
N VAL A 123 -1.46 3.33 2.44
CA VAL A 123 -1.01 4.53 1.73
C VAL A 123 -2.20 5.39 1.32
N ILE A 124 -3.26 4.79 0.76
CA ILE A 124 -4.49 5.52 0.38
C ILE A 124 -5.10 6.22 1.61
N ALA A 125 -5.17 5.57 2.76
CA ALA A 125 -5.69 6.18 3.99
C ALA A 125 -4.85 7.39 4.42
N SER A 126 -3.52 7.28 4.33
CA SER A 126 -2.60 8.38 4.62
C SER A 126 -2.82 9.57 3.68
N ILE A 127 -2.88 9.33 2.37
CA ILE A 127 -3.05 10.39 1.36
C ILE A 127 -4.45 11.02 1.46
N ASN A 128 -5.48 10.23 1.72
CA ASN A 128 -6.83 10.75 1.99
C ASN A 128 -6.84 11.70 3.19
N SER A 129 -6.08 11.42 4.23
CA SER A 129 -5.97 12.31 5.40
C SER A 129 -5.31 13.66 5.05
N THR A 130 -4.36 13.66 4.10
CA THR A 130 -3.74 14.87 3.57
C THR A 130 -4.70 15.66 2.68
N VAL A 131 -5.34 15.01 1.73
CA VAL A 131 -6.30 15.63 0.78
C VAL A 131 -7.50 16.23 1.51
N LYS A 132 -8.02 15.57 2.55
CA LYS A 132 -9.14 16.07 3.36
C LYS A 132 -8.89 17.41 4.06
N LYS A 133 -7.64 17.88 4.18
CA LYS A 133 -7.33 19.20 4.77
C LYS A 133 -7.81 20.37 3.91
N TYR A 134 -8.17 20.09 2.66
CA TYR A 134 -8.53 21.07 1.64
C TYR A 134 -10.03 21.14 1.31
N PHE A 135 -10.85 20.36 2.03
CA PHE A 135 -12.31 20.26 1.86
C PHE A 135 -13.01 20.27 3.22
#